data_AF-A0AA97N4C4-F1
#
_entry.id   AF-A0AA97N4C4-F1
#
_cell.length_a   1.000
_cell.length_b   1.000
_cell.length_c   1.000
_cell.angle_alpha   90.00
_cell.angle_beta   90.00
_cell.angle_gamma   90.00
#
_symmetry.space_group_name_H-M   'P 1'
#
loop_
_entity.id
_entity.type
_entity.pdbx_description
1 polymer ?
#
loop_
_entity_poly.entity_id
_entity_poly.type
_entity_poly.pdbx_seq_one_letter_code
_entity_poly.pdbx_strand_id
1 'polypeptide(L)'
;MVRLCHQLALECEELPWPFHRRVTALPPETPIPDWGPNSPIADAPSMLQVPVLGGHHVSLPYEFLVPCLCIEVSYSHHDSPRSKRCPFRDQPDAYGPELWSSVRFHDYSASSKDQMAMVLSASCPLHPQATLCWREAADEAGPCHDIPNSTASEEEQVYTLDKVDVHPQLCFRFSYKNSSHVECPHQPETAWNVSVSVRGLQLHLRLTSRIPAAFSAALCQHRGEQCEPEAPLYTVTQPEGSAPGELALLLPVQVLGSCVLVWRSDVHFARKQLLCPDGERGS
;
A
#
# COMPACT_ATOMS: atom_id res chain seq x y z
N MET A 1 35.73 12.91 -8.75
CA MET A 1 34.81 11.78 -8.48
C MET A 1 33.38 12.27 -8.62
N VAL A 2 32.55 11.50 -9.31
CA VAL A 2 31.10 11.76 -9.41
C VAL A 2 30.36 10.50 -8.99
N ARG A 3 29.32 10.65 -8.17
CA ARG A 3 28.45 9.55 -7.72
C ARG A 3 27.00 9.97 -7.62
N LEU A 4 26.12 8.99 -7.66
CA LEU A 4 24.68 9.14 -7.55
C LEU A 4 24.24 8.78 -6.11
N CYS A 5 23.30 9.53 -5.53
CA CYS A 5 22.92 9.37 -4.13
C CYS A 5 21.51 9.88 -3.80
N HIS A 6 20.98 9.49 -2.65
CA HIS A 6 19.70 10.00 -2.15
C HIS A 6 19.90 11.24 -1.24
N GLN A 7 18.92 12.14 -1.21
CA GLN A 7 19.01 13.44 -0.52
C GLN A 7 19.30 13.32 0.98
N LEU A 8 18.70 12.32 1.66
CA LEU A 8 18.74 12.19 3.12
C LEU A 8 20.03 11.65 3.70
N ALA A 9 20.80 10.92 2.91
CA ALA A 9 21.96 10.26 3.45
C ALA A 9 23.15 11.25 3.42
N LEU A 10 23.71 11.52 4.61
CA LEU A 10 25.01 12.18 4.75
C LEU A 10 26.13 11.36 4.08
N GLU A 11 25.84 10.09 3.76
CA GLU A 11 26.67 9.15 3.04
C GLU A 11 25.88 8.54 1.88
N CYS A 12 26.46 8.43 0.69
CA CYS A 12 25.74 7.88 -0.46
C CYS A 12 25.52 6.38 -0.26
N GLU A 13 24.26 5.97 -0.18
CA GLU A 13 23.87 4.56 -0.07
C GLU A 13 24.08 3.83 -1.41
N GLU A 14 24.48 2.57 -1.37
CA GLU A 14 24.70 1.75 -2.56
C GLU A 14 23.37 1.50 -3.28
N LEU A 15 23.27 1.94 -4.54
CA LEU A 15 22.13 1.59 -5.37
C LEU A 15 22.24 0.11 -5.78
N PRO A 16 21.21 -0.72 -5.55
CA PRO A 16 21.22 -2.11 -5.99
C PRO A 16 21.24 -2.19 -7.53
N TRP A 17 22.08 -3.07 -8.07
CA TRP A 17 22.13 -3.41 -9.50
C TRP A 17 20.98 -4.38 -9.86
N PRO A 18 20.46 -4.38 -11.11
CA PRO A 18 20.91 -3.67 -12.31
C PRO A 18 20.11 -2.38 -12.63
N PHE A 19 20.70 -1.51 -13.44
CA PHE A 19 20.10 -0.24 -13.84
C PHE A 19 19.68 -0.22 -15.32
N HIS A 20 18.60 0.49 -15.64
CA HIS A 20 18.06 0.55 -17.00
C HIS A 20 18.16 1.93 -17.66
N ARG A 21 18.45 3.00 -16.91
CA ARG A 21 18.49 4.39 -17.42
C ARG A 21 19.74 5.12 -16.98
N ARG A 22 20.05 6.28 -17.57
CA ARG A 22 21.25 7.09 -17.30
C ARG A 22 20.93 8.58 -17.18
N VAL A 23 21.58 9.28 -16.25
CA VAL A 23 21.57 10.75 -16.15
C VAL A 23 22.93 11.31 -16.50
N THR A 24 22.97 12.43 -17.24
CA THR A 24 24.24 13.08 -17.60
C THR A 24 24.56 14.18 -16.59
N ALA A 25 25.71 14.08 -15.94
CA ALA A 25 26.24 15.11 -15.07
C ALA A 25 27.26 15.97 -15.83
N LEU A 26 27.16 17.29 -15.68
CA LEU A 26 28.19 18.25 -16.06
C LEU A 26 29.08 18.54 -14.84
N PRO A 27 30.41 18.63 -15.00
CA PRO A 27 31.28 19.01 -13.91
C PRO A 27 31.00 20.46 -13.47
N PRO A 28 31.25 20.83 -12.19
CA PRO A 28 31.22 22.22 -11.77
C PRO A 28 32.31 22.99 -12.52
N GLU A 29 31.93 24.01 -13.28
CA GLU A 29 32.87 24.92 -13.95
C GLU A 29 33.67 25.70 -12.90
N THR A 30 34.87 25.22 -12.59
CA THR A 30 35.89 25.99 -11.87
C THR A 30 37.24 25.79 -12.56
N PRO A 31 38.10 26.83 -12.66
CA PRO A 31 39.39 26.71 -13.29
C PRO A 31 40.36 25.93 -12.39
N ILE A 32 41.08 24.98 -12.98
CA ILE A 32 42.07 24.12 -12.31
C ILE A 32 43.39 24.89 -12.12
N PRO A 33 44.04 24.89 -10.94
CA PRO A 33 45.47 25.11 -10.81
C PRO A 33 46.25 23.80 -11.01
N ASP A 34 47.29 23.90 -11.82
CA ASP A 34 48.17 22.86 -12.35
C ASP A 34 49.04 22.18 -11.27
N TRP A 35 49.04 20.85 -11.16
CA TRP A 35 50.13 20.06 -10.53
C TRP A 35 50.22 18.60 -11.06
N GLY A 36 51.47 18.19 -11.30
CA GLY A 36 51.90 16.99 -12.04
C GLY A 36 51.85 15.63 -11.31
N PRO A 37 52.45 14.58 -11.91
CA PRO A 37 52.01 13.20 -11.75
C PRO A 37 52.72 12.47 -10.60
N ASN A 38 51.95 11.77 -9.76
CA ASN A 38 52.19 10.38 -9.34
C ASN A 38 51.24 9.97 -8.20
N SER A 39 50.41 8.93 -8.42
CA SER A 39 49.86 8.10 -7.34
C SER A 39 49.51 6.71 -7.87
N PRO A 40 49.76 5.64 -7.08
CA PRO A 40 49.31 4.30 -7.41
C PRO A 40 47.84 4.11 -7.03
N ILE A 41 47.15 3.38 -7.88
CA ILE A 41 45.74 2.99 -7.78
C ILE A 41 45.62 1.90 -6.71
N ALA A 42 44.70 2.07 -5.76
CA ALA A 42 44.27 1.03 -4.84
C ALA A 42 42.74 0.86 -4.95
N ASP A 43 42.34 -0.40 -5.06
CA ASP A 43 41.00 -0.92 -5.34
C ASP A 43 39.99 -0.84 -4.17
N ALA A 44 38.71 -0.97 -4.56
CA ALA A 44 37.52 -1.47 -3.85
C ALA A 44 36.60 -0.48 -3.09
N PRO A 45 35.29 -0.79 -2.86
CA PRO A 45 34.29 -1.50 -3.69
C PRO A 45 32.92 -0.74 -3.81
N SER A 46 32.02 -1.27 -4.68
CA SER A 46 30.53 -1.18 -4.69
C SER A 46 29.75 0.15 -4.62
N MET A 47 30.32 1.30 -4.99
CA MET A 47 29.52 2.44 -5.45
C MET A 47 29.68 2.63 -6.96
N LEU A 48 28.63 3.12 -7.64
CA LEU A 48 28.77 3.68 -8.99
C LEU A 48 29.49 5.05 -8.90
N GLN A 49 30.77 5.01 -8.54
CA GLN A 49 31.68 6.14 -8.52
C GLN A 49 32.46 6.15 -9.82
N VAL A 50 32.42 7.27 -10.53
CA VAL A 50 33.17 7.43 -11.77
C VAL A 50 34.23 8.51 -11.57
N PRO A 51 35.53 8.20 -11.73
CA PRO A 51 36.56 9.22 -11.85
C PRO A 51 36.38 9.94 -13.19
N VAL A 52 36.41 11.26 -13.16
CA VAL A 52 36.13 12.10 -14.33
C VAL A 52 37.24 13.12 -14.46
N LEU A 53 37.82 13.23 -15.67
CA LEU A 53 38.72 14.32 -16.03
C LEU A 53 37.89 15.57 -16.37
N GLY A 54 38.36 16.76 -16.01
CA GLY A 54 37.62 18.01 -16.21
C GLY A 54 37.17 18.22 -17.67
N GLY A 55 35.97 18.75 -17.87
CA GLY A 55 35.42 19.05 -19.22
C GLY A 55 34.68 17.89 -19.91
N HIS A 56 34.52 16.74 -19.25
CA HIS A 56 33.81 15.58 -19.82
C HIS A 56 32.42 15.39 -19.20
N HIS A 57 31.47 14.96 -20.03
CA HIS A 57 30.14 14.51 -19.61
C HIS A 57 30.21 13.07 -19.12
N VAL A 58 29.50 12.77 -18.02
CA VAL A 58 29.40 11.40 -17.50
C VAL A 58 27.96 10.98 -17.35
N SER A 59 27.68 9.76 -17.82
CA SER A 59 26.37 9.12 -17.72
C SER A 59 26.35 8.17 -16.52
N LEU A 60 25.53 8.49 -15.53
CA LEU A 60 25.37 7.70 -14.31
C LEU A 60 24.07 6.90 -14.38
N PRO A 61 24.13 5.55 -14.35
CA PRO A 61 22.92 4.75 -14.32
C PRO A 61 22.07 4.86 -13.05
N TYR A 62 20.75 4.67 -13.18
CA TYR A 62 19.79 4.57 -12.08
C TYR A 62 18.61 3.64 -12.43
N GLU A 63 17.91 3.13 -11.41
CA GLU A 63 16.78 2.19 -11.54
C GLU A 63 15.44 2.92 -11.64
N PHE A 64 15.13 3.78 -10.66
CA PHE A 64 13.86 4.52 -10.58
C PHE A 64 14.07 6.03 -10.65
N LEU A 65 13.21 6.73 -11.41
CA LEU A 65 13.15 8.19 -11.40
C LEU A 65 12.43 8.68 -10.14
N VAL A 66 13.19 9.11 -9.13
CA VAL A 66 12.66 9.53 -7.82
C VAL A 66 13.15 10.94 -7.42
N PRO A 67 12.38 11.70 -6.63
CA PRO A 67 12.65 13.13 -6.40
C PRO A 67 13.86 13.37 -5.49
N CYS A 68 14.21 12.40 -4.65
CA CYS A 68 15.36 12.50 -3.77
C CYS A 68 16.68 12.08 -4.42
N LEU A 69 16.69 11.75 -5.72
CA LEU A 69 17.87 11.35 -6.46
C LEU A 69 18.76 12.56 -6.77
N CYS A 70 20.02 12.49 -6.35
CA CYS A 70 20.98 13.57 -6.39
C CYS A 70 22.32 13.09 -6.96
N ILE A 71 23.09 14.05 -7.48
CA ILE A 71 24.44 13.86 -7.99
C ILE A 71 25.37 14.57 -7.03
N GLU A 72 26.38 13.86 -6.54
CA GLU A 72 27.44 14.42 -5.73
C GLU A 72 28.76 14.41 -6.51
N VAL A 73 29.45 15.54 -6.48
CA VAL A 73 30.75 15.73 -7.12
C VAL A 73 31.77 16.13 -6.05
N SER A 74 32.94 15.51 -6.10
CA SER A 74 34.07 15.84 -5.23
C SER A 74 35.39 15.69 -5.97
N TYR A 75 36.41 16.41 -5.52
CA TYR A 75 37.79 16.14 -5.93
C TYR A 75 38.31 14.86 -5.26
N SER A 76 39.32 14.24 -5.87
CA SER A 76 39.93 13.00 -5.37
C SER A 76 40.79 13.19 -4.12
N HIS A 77 41.00 14.41 -3.65
CA HIS A 77 41.81 14.69 -2.45
C HIS A 77 41.01 14.42 -1.16
N HIS A 78 41.71 14.03 -0.10
CA HIS A 78 41.13 13.89 1.24
C HIS A 78 40.50 15.22 1.69
N ASP A 79 39.33 15.17 2.32
CA ASP A 79 38.54 16.33 2.76
C ASP A 79 38.11 17.33 1.68
N SER A 80 38.09 16.91 0.41
CA SER A 80 37.59 17.77 -0.66
C SER A 80 36.13 18.16 -0.43
N PRO A 81 35.75 19.44 -0.62
CA PRO A 81 34.37 19.87 -0.51
C PRO A 81 33.51 19.10 -1.53
N ARG A 82 32.36 18.62 -1.05
CA ARG A 82 31.40 17.85 -1.84
C ARG A 82 30.28 18.78 -2.27
N SER A 83 30.03 18.85 -3.57
CA SER A 83 28.88 19.58 -4.12
C SER A 83 27.77 18.60 -4.48
N LYS A 84 26.56 18.84 -3.98
CA LYS A 84 25.38 17.98 -4.23
C LYS A 84 24.31 18.77 -4.97
N ARG A 85 23.78 18.19 -6.05
CA ARG A 85 22.65 18.74 -6.83
C ARG A 85 21.60 17.66 -7.08
N CYS A 86 20.33 17.99 -6.86
CA CYS A 86 19.21 17.06 -7.03
C CYS A 86 18.34 17.51 -8.21
N PRO A 87 18.62 17.03 -9.44
CA PRO A 87 17.97 17.55 -10.65
C PRO A 87 16.50 17.16 -10.78
N PHE A 88 16.05 16.11 -10.07
CA PHE A 88 14.70 15.55 -10.19
C PHE A 88 13.72 16.04 -9.13
N ARG A 89 14.19 16.81 -8.15
CA ARG A 89 13.38 17.27 -7.01
C ARG A 89 12.13 18.05 -7.44
N ASP A 90 12.27 18.90 -8.45
CA ASP A 90 11.20 19.77 -8.94
C ASP A 90 10.58 19.26 -10.26
N GLN A 91 10.95 18.04 -10.69
CA GLN A 91 10.38 17.45 -11.89
C GLN A 91 9.09 16.71 -11.56
N PRO A 92 7.97 17.02 -12.24
CA PRO A 92 6.70 16.34 -11.99
C PRO A 92 6.76 14.84 -12.29
N ASP A 93 7.55 14.44 -13.28
CA ASP A 93 7.71 13.05 -13.71
C ASP A 93 8.33 12.16 -12.61
N ALA A 94 9.11 12.74 -11.70
CA ALA A 94 9.70 12.03 -10.56
C ALA A 94 8.67 11.65 -9.48
N TYR A 95 7.44 12.19 -9.56
CA TYR A 95 6.33 11.82 -8.69
C TYR A 95 5.33 10.87 -9.39
N GLY A 96 5.69 10.29 -10.53
CA GLY A 96 4.85 9.37 -11.29
C GLY A 96 4.86 7.93 -10.77
N PRO A 97 4.48 6.95 -11.62
CA PRO A 97 4.42 5.52 -11.25
C PRO A 97 5.76 4.93 -10.78
N GLU A 98 6.89 5.46 -11.24
CA GLU A 98 8.23 5.01 -10.82
C GLU A 98 8.52 5.31 -9.35
N LEU A 99 7.92 6.37 -8.79
CA LEU A 99 8.00 6.64 -7.36
C LEU A 99 7.47 5.44 -6.57
N TRP A 100 6.26 4.99 -6.88
CA TRP A 100 5.61 3.88 -6.18
C TRP A 100 6.28 2.54 -6.48
N SER A 101 6.84 2.38 -7.68
CA SER A 101 7.63 1.18 -8.03
C SER A 101 8.91 1.06 -7.19
N SER A 102 9.45 2.18 -6.69
CA SER A 102 10.61 2.20 -5.80
C SER A 102 10.27 1.92 -4.33
N VAL A 103 8.98 1.85 -4.00
CA VAL A 103 8.47 1.67 -2.64
C VAL A 103 8.16 0.20 -2.39
N ARG A 104 8.51 -0.30 -1.21
CA ARG A 104 8.13 -1.63 -0.73
C ARG A 104 7.09 -1.49 0.36
N PHE A 105 5.99 -2.21 0.20
CA PHE A 105 4.92 -2.29 1.18
C PHE A 105 5.02 -3.63 1.92
N HIS A 106 5.02 -3.57 3.26
CA HIS A 106 4.98 -4.75 4.10
C HIS A 106 3.66 -4.80 4.84
N ASP A 107 2.85 -5.81 4.52
CA ASP A 107 1.55 -6.03 5.15
C ASP A 107 1.71 -6.71 6.53
N TYR A 108 1.24 -6.02 7.57
CA TYR A 108 1.14 -6.54 8.94
C TYR A 108 -0.31 -6.62 9.41
N SER A 109 -1.27 -6.42 8.51
CA SER A 109 -2.69 -6.59 8.78
C SER A 109 -2.91 -8.03 9.21
N ALA A 110 -3.60 -8.24 10.32
CA ALA A 110 -3.90 -9.58 10.80
C ALA A 110 -5.41 -9.67 10.98
N SER A 111 -6.05 -10.62 10.30
CA SER A 111 -7.50 -10.84 10.44
C SER A 111 -7.91 -11.18 11.88
N SER A 112 -6.96 -11.58 12.74
CA SER A 112 -7.15 -11.83 14.17
C SER A 112 -7.24 -10.55 15.02
N LYS A 113 -6.85 -9.41 14.46
CA LYS A 113 -6.93 -8.09 15.08
C LYS A 113 -7.84 -7.23 14.23
N ASP A 114 -8.66 -6.39 14.85
CA ASP A 114 -9.57 -5.48 14.14
C ASP A 114 -8.81 -4.28 13.55
N GLN A 115 -7.67 -4.52 12.91
CA GLN A 115 -6.70 -3.49 12.54
C GLN A 115 -6.03 -3.86 11.22
N MET A 116 -6.03 -2.90 10.29
CA MET A 116 -5.17 -2.94 9.11
C MET A 116 -3.89 -2.18 9.42
N ALA A 117 -2.75 -2.76 9.03
CA ALA A 117 -1.44 -2.19 9.29
C ALA A 117 -0.50 -2.46 8.12
N MET A 118 0.19 -1.42 7.65
CA MET A 118 1.14 -1.53 6.55
C MET A 118 2.36 -0.66 6.80
N VAL A 119 3.55 -1.21 6.60
CA VAL A 119 4.82 -0.50 6.73
C VAL A 119 5.33 -0.11 5.36
N LEU A 120 5.72 1.15 5.23
CA LEU A 120 6.28 1.74 4.02
C LEU A 120 7.81 1.75 4.09
N SER A 121 8.48 1.20 3.09
CA SER A 121 9.93 1.33 2.93
C SER A 121 10.24 1.95 1.57
N ALA A 122 10.81 3.14 1.57
CA ALA A 122 11.10 3.92 0.37
C ALA A 122 12.52 4.48 0.41
N SER A 123 13.17 4.60 -0.76
CA SER A 123 14.48 5.26 -0.87
C SER A 123 14.41 6.77 -0.62
N CYS A 124 13.22 7.35 -0.74
CA CYS A 124 12.96 8.77 -0.46
C CYS A 124 12.18 8.95 0.85
N PRO A 125 12.33 10.08 1.56
CA PRO A 125 11.54 10.42 2.75
C PRO A 125 10.13 10.82 2.32
N LEU A 126 9.28 9.82 2.08
CA LEU A 126 7.90 10.04 1.66
C LEU A 126 7.01 9.86 2.88
N HIS A 127 6.08 10.79 3.08
CA HIS A 127 4.99 10.64 4.05
C HIS A 127 3.67 10.77 3.28
N PRO A 128 3.27 9.74 2.49
CA PRO A 128 1.97 9.72 1.86
C PRO A 128 0.84 9.72 2.90
N GLN A 129 -0.30 10.27 2.53
CA GLN A 129 -1.56 10.05 3.26
C GLN A 129 -2.12 8.69 2.85
N ALA A 130 -2.55 7.87 3.81
CA ALA A 130 -3.20 6.59 3.54
C ALA A 130 -4.70 6.65 3.90
N THR A 131 -5.55 6.13 2.99
CA THR A 131 -7.01 6.04 3.14
C THR A 131 -7.48 4.66 2.69
N LEU A 132 -8.66 4.20 3.10
CA LEU A 132 -9.21 2.93 2.62
C LEU A 132 -10.01 3.10 1.31
N CYS A 133 -9.95 2.07 0.48
CA CYS A 133 -10.79 1.96 -0.72
C CYS A 133 -11.25 0.50 -0.94
N TRP A 134 -12.41 0.33 -1.59
CA TRP A 134 -12.95 -0.97 -1.99
C TRP A 134 -12.61 -1.29 -3.44
N ARG A 135 -11.94 -2.42 -3.67
CA ARG A 135 -11.65 -2.93 -5.02
C ARG A 135 -12.80 -3.79 -5.52
N GLU A 136 -13.25 -3.55 -6.75
CA GLU A 136 -14.43 -4.21 -7.34
C GLU A 136 -14.17 -5.71 -7.62
N ALA A 137 -12.99 -6.04 -8.14
CA ALA A 137 -12.50 -7.39 -8.36
C ALA A 137 -11.24 -7.66 -7.53
N ALA A 138 -10.97 -8.93 -7.22
CA ALA A 138 -9.70 -9.31 -6.58
C ALA A 138 -8.49 -9.17 -7.54
N ASP A 139 -8.74 -8.93 -8.83
CA ASP A 139 -7.68 -8.71 -9.83
C ASP A 139 -7.04 -7.33 -9.68
N GLU A 140 -5.71 -7.27 -9.86
CA GLU A 140 -4.86 -6.09 -9.59
C GLU A 140 -5.20 -4.81 -10.37
N ALA A 141 -5.98 -4.92 -11.45
CA ALA A 141 -6.28 -3.80 -12.35
C ALA A 141 -7.66 -3.15 -12.14
N GLY A 142 -8.46 -3.62 -11.18
CA GLY A 142 -9.80 -3.09 -10.94
C GLY A 142 -9.79 -1.67 -10.33
N PRO A 143 -10.79 -0.82 -10.62
CA PRO A 143 -10.93 0.46 -9.95
C PRO A 143 -11.15 0.25 -8.44
N CYS A 144 -10.61 1.18 -7.63
CA CYS A 144 -10.79 1.19 -6.18
C CYS A 144 -11.64 2.40 -5.78
N HIS A 145 -12.78 2.15 -5.14
CA HIS A 145 -13.73 3.19 -4.73
C HIS A 145 -13.40 3.69 -3.32
N ASP A 146 -13.20 4.99 -3.18
CA ASP A 146 -12.79 5.61 -1.92
C ASP A 146 -13.83 5.45 -0.81
N ILE A 147 -13.36 5.15 0.39
CA ILE A 147 -14.19 5.10 1.60
C ILE A 147 -13.96 6.41 2.37
N PRO A 148 -15.01 7.21 2.64
CA PRO A 148 -14.85 8.45 3.38
C PRO A 148 -14.46 8.18 4.84
N ASN A 149 -13.77 9.14 5.47
CA ASN A 149 -13.38 9.11 6.89
C ASN A 149 -12.52 7.90 7.30
N SER A 150 -11.69 7.40 6.36
CA SER A 150 -10.87 6.21 6.54
C SER A 150 -9.37 6.51 6.58
N THR A 151 -8.99 7.74 6.95
CA THR A 151 -7.59 8.15 7.01
C THR A 151 -6.85 7.41 8.12
N ALA A 152 -5.78 6.69 7.75
CA ALA A 152 -4.94 5.97 8.69
C ALA A 152 -4.03 6.92 9.48
N SER A 153 -3.67 6.53 10.71
CA SER A 153 -2.59 7.16 11.45
C SER A 153 -1.24 6.73 10.87
N GLU A 154 -0.29 7.67 10.79
CA GLU A 154 1.09 7.42 10.38
C GLU A 154 2.03 7.71 11.54
N GLU A 155 2.86 6.73 11.89
CA GLU A 155 3.92 6.84 12.88
C GLU A 155 5.15 6.09 12.37
N GLU A 156 6.26 6.79 12.16
CA GLU A 156 7.53 6.19 11.70
C GLU A 156 7.36 5.30 10.44
N GLN A 157 6.62 5.75 9.43
CA GLN A 157 6.31 4.97 8.20
C GLN A 157 5.40 3.75 8.42
N VAL A 158 4.85 3.58 9.63
CA VAL A 158 3.84 2.57 9.96
C VAL A 158 2.46 3.21 9.84
N TYR A 159 1.65 2.67 8.94
CA TYR A 159 0.28 3.11 8.69
C TYR A 159 -0.69 2.15 9.34
N THR A 160 -1.51 2.65 10.27
CA THR A 160 -2.46 1.83 11.04
C THR A 160 -3.87 2.41 10.99
N LEU A 161 -4.86 1.52 10.92
CA LEU A 161 -6.26 1.88 11.05
C LEU A 161 -7.01 0.81 11.82
N ASP A 162 -7.64 1.23 12.92
CA ASP A 162 -8.39 0.36 13.83
C ASP A 162 -9.85 0.20 13.41
N LYS A 163 -10.51 -0.79 14.01
CA LYS A 163 -11.91 -1.16 13.77
C LYS A 163 -12.15 -1.45 12.28
N VAL A 164 -11.30 -2.29 11.71
CA VAL A 164 -11.39 -2.75 10.32
C VAL A 164 -11.59 -4.26 10.27
N ASP A 165 -12.58 -4.72 9.49
CA ASP A 165 -12.72 -6.11 9.06
C ASP A 165 -11.82 -6.35 7.84
N VAL A 166 -10.61 -6.86 8.10
CA VAL A 166 -9.59 -7.10 7.06
C VAL A 166 -10.15 -8.02 5.97
N HIS A 167 -10.10 -7.56 4.72
CA HIS A 167 -10.65 -8.27 3.56
C HIS A 167 -9.72 -8.07 2.34
N PRO A 168 -9.55 -9.08 1.45
CA PRO A 168 -8.65 -8.98 0.28
C PRO A 168 -8.97 -7.83 -0.69
N GLN A 169 -10.23 -7.39 -0.70
CA GLN A 169 -10.71 -6.27 -1.52
C GLN A 169 -10.76 -4.92 -0.77
N LEU A 170 -10.38 -4.89 0.51
CA LEU A 170 -10.25 -3.66 1.28
C LEU A 170 -8.78 -3.26 1.30
N CYS A 171 -8.44 -2.18 0.62
CA CYS A 171 -7.06 -1.83 0.33
C CYS A 171 -6.71 -0.44 0.88
N PHE A 172 -5.42 -0.19 1.12
CA PHE A 172 -4.92 1.15 1.37
C PHE A 172 -4.66 1.87 0.04
N ARG A 173 -5.18 3.08 -0.09
CA ARG A 173 -4.79 4.06 -1.09
C ARG A 173 -3.83 5.06 -0.47
N PHE A 174 -2.57 4.97 -0.87
CA PHE A 174 -1.52 5.94 -0.55
C PHE A 174 -1.56 7.07 -1.55
N SER A 175 -1.64 8.31 -1.08
CA SER A 175 -1.64 9.51 -1.91
C SER A 175 -0.50 10.42 -1.50
N TYR A 176 0.29 10.85 -2.47
CA TYR A 176 1.39 11.79 -2.29
C TYR A 176 1.43 12.78 -3.46
N LYS A 177 1.20 14.05 -3.17
CA LYS A 177 1.04 15.11 -4.18
C LYS A 177 -0.05 14.73 -5.20
N ASN A 178 0.29 14.67 -6.49
CA ASN A 178 -0.63 14.38 -7.59
C ASN A 178 -0.60 12.89 -8.00
N SER A 179 -0.13 12.03 -7.11
CA SER A 179 0.11 10.63 -7.40
C SER A 179 -0.50 9.76 -6.31
N SER A 180 -0.91 8.56 -6.69
CA SER A 180 -1.51 7.61 -5.77
C SER A 180 -1.17 6.17 -6.15
N HIS A 181 -1.09 5.31 -5.15
CA HIS A 181 -0.91 3.87 -5.29
C HIS A 181 -1.89 3.14 -4.39
N VAL A 182 -2.38 1.99 -4.85
CA VAL A 182 -3.29 1.14 -4.08
C VAL A 182 -2.58 -0.16 -3.76
N GLU A 183 -2.49 -0.47 -2.47
CA GLU A 183 -1.90 -1.70 -1.97
C GLU A 183 -2.95 -2.47 -1.14
N CYS A 184 -3.20 -3.72 -1.51
CA CYS A 184 -4.18 -4.57 -0.84
C CYS A 184 -3.48 -5.57 0.10
N PRO A 185 -4.16 -6.07 1.15
CA PRO A 185 -3.65 -7.15 1.96
C PRO A 185 -3.37 -8.39 1.11
N HIS A 186 -2.19 -8.98 1.27
CA HIS A 186 -1.80 -10.17 0.52
C HIS A 186 -2.39 -11.46 1.10
N GLN A 187 -3.18 -11.35 2.17
CA GLN A 187 -3.77 -12.49 2.85
C GLN A 187 -5.11 -12.88 2.21
N PRO A 188 -5.25 -14.14 1.73
CA PRO A 188 -6.49 -14.60 1.10
C PRO A 188 -7.57 -15.00 2.11
N GLU A 189 -7.23 -15.20 3.38
CA GLU A 189 -8.16 -15.75 4.38
C GLU A 189 -8.85 -14.66 5.18
N THR A 190 -10.19 -14.63 5.13
CA THR A 190 -11.02 -13.82 6.03
C THR A 190 -11.11 -14.48 7.40
N ALA A 191 -11.29 -13.68 8.45
CA ALA A 191 -11.44 -14.20 9.82
C ALA A 191 -12.76 -14.96 10.04
N TRP A 192 -13.75 -14.71 9.18
CA TRP A 192 -15.08 -15.27 9.25
C TRP A 192 -15.62 -15.63 7.87
N ASN A 193 -16.60 -16.53 7.84
CA ASN A 193 -17.34 -16.92 6.65
C ASN A 193 -18.81 -17.12 6.99
N VAL A 194 -19.68 -17.05 6.00
CA VAL A 194 -21.13 -17.20 6.15
C VAL A 194 -21.67 -18.09 5.05
N SER A 195 -22.58 -18.98 5.44
CA SER A 195 -23.36 -19.81 4.52
C SER A 195 -24.84 -19.62 4.81
N VAL A 196 -25.65 -19.67 3.77
CA VAL A 196 -27.11 -19.56 3.85
C VAL A 196 -27.75 -20.91 3.57
N SER A 197 -28.75 -21.27 4.38
CA SER A 197 -29.56 -22.47 4.17
C SER A 197 -31.03 -22.16 4.44
N VAL A 198 -31.93 -22.80 3.71
CA VAL A 198 -33.39 -22.69 3.94
C VAL A 198 -33.81 -23.85 4.85
N ARG A 199 -34.48 -23.57 5.97
CA ARG A 199 -35.07 -24.58 6.87
C ARG A 199 -36.54 -24.27 7.13
N GLY A 200 -37.43 -24.99 6.45
CA GLY A 200 -38.87 -24.75 6.54
C GLY A 200 -39.22 -23.36 6.02
N LEU A 201 -39.81 -22.52 6.87
CA LEU A 201 -40.21 -21.14 6.57
C LEU A 201 -39.19 -20.12 7.14
N GLN A 202 -37.92 -20.48 7.30
CA GLN A 202 -36.90 -19.58 7.84
C GLN A 202 -35.60 -19.69 7.04
N LEU A 203 -34.94 -18.54 6.87
CA LEU A 203 -33.55 -18.51 6.42
C LEU A 203 -32.63 -18.67 7.61
N HIS A 204 -31.67 -19.57 7.46
CA HIS A 204 -30.71 -19.92 8.46
C HIS A 204 -29.31 -19.59 7.95
N LEU A 205 -28.78 -18.48 8.45
CA LEU A 205 -27.40 -18.06 8.22
C LEU A 205 -26.50 -18.73 9.23
N ARG A 206 -25.54 -19.51 8.76
CA ARG A 206 -24.49 -20.14 9.56
C ARG A 206 -23.21 -19.35 9.37
N LEU A 207 -22.79 -18.65 10.41
CA LEU A 207 -21.54 -17.88 10.43
C LEU A 207 -20.48 -18.67 11.18
N THR A 208 -19.30 -18.82 10.60
CA THR A 208 -18.11 -19.42 11.24
C THR A 208 -17.10 -18.33 11.47
N SER A 209 -16.76 -18.02 12.72
CA SER A 209 -15.76 -16.99 13.05
C SER A 209 -14.59 -17.58 13.83
N ARG A 210 -13.37 -17.18 13.45
CA ARG A 210 -12.11 -17.50 14.15
C ARG A 210 -11.78 -16.48 15.23
N ILE A 211 -12.51 -15.36 15.27
CA ILE A 211 -12.33 -14.24 16.19
C ILE A 211 -13.64 -13.93 16.92
N PRO A 212 -13.61 -13.44 18.16
CA PRO A 212 -14.80 -12.88 18.79
C PRO A 212 -15.29 -11.66 17.99
N ALA A 213 -16.52 -11.71 17.48
CA ALA A 213 -17.08 -10.66 16.65
C ALA A 213 -18.61 -10.56 16.80
N ALA A 214 -19.16 -9.41 16.43
CA ALA A 214 -20.61 -9.22 16.27
C ALA A 214 -20.94 -9.16 14.78
N PHE A 215 -22.00 -9.85 14.40
CA PHE A 215 -22.48 -9.88 13.02
C PHE A 215 -23.90 -9.39 12.95
N SER A 216 -24.18 -8.60 11.92
CA SER A 216 -25.53 -8.14 11.62
C SER A 216 -25.94 -8.59 10.23
N ALA A 217 -27.22 -8.93 10.10
CA ALA A 217 -27.85 -9.30 8.85
C ALA A 217 -29.15 -8.54 8.65
N ALA A 218 -29.41 -8.15 7.40
CA ALA A 218 -30.64 -7.49 7.00
C ALA A 218 -31.02 -7.87 5.58
N LEU A 219 -32.31 -7.71 5.28
CA LEU A 219 -32.82 -7.83 3.94
C LEU A 219 -32.16 -6.82 3.00
N CYS A 220 -31.83 -7.26 1.80
CA CYS A 220 -31.37 -6.39 0.73
C CYS A 220 -32.57 -5.72 0.05
N GLN A 221 -32.63 -4.39 0.12
CA GLN A 221 -33.53 -3.60 -0.73
C GLN A 221 -32.71 -2.96 -1.85
N HIS A 222 -33.00 -3.34 -3.09
CA HIS A 222 -32.35 -2.75 -4.26
C HIS A 222 -32.77 -1.29 -4.44
N ARG A 223 -31.79 -0.39 -4.44
CA ARG A 223 -31.97 1.04 -4.71
C ARG A 223 -31.07 1.43 -5.89
N GLY A 224 -31.51 1.08 -7.10
CA GLY A 224 -30.65 1.11 -8.30
C GLY A 224 -29.71 -0.09 -8.33
N GLU A 225 -28.43 0.14 -8.59
CA GLU A 225 -27.38 -0.91 -8.60
C GLU A 225 -26.83 -1.24 -7.20
N GLN A 226 -27.13 -0.41 -6.19
CA GLN A 226 -26.66 -0.62 -4.82
C GLN A 226 -27.74 -1.33 -3.97
N CYS A 227 -27.31 -2.35 -3.25
CA CYS A 227 -28.12 -3.03 -2.25
C CYS A 227 -27.94 -2.36 -0.86
N GLU A 228 -29.02 -1.85 -0.29
CA GLU A 228 -29.02 -1.26 1.07
C GLU A 228 -29.78 -2.16 2.06
N PRO A 229 -29.36 -2.16 3.35
CA PRO A 229 -29.99 -2.99 4.37
C PRO A 229 -31.34 -2.41 4.80
N GLU A 230 -32.39 -3.23 4.75
CA GLU A 230 -33.73 -2.91 5.22
C GLU A 230 -33.96 -3.41 6.66
N ALA A 231 -34.70 -2.64 7.45
CA ALA A 231 -35.09 -3.05 8.80
C ALA A 231 -36.12 -4.21 8.77
N PRO A 232 -36.14 -5.11 9.76
CA PRO A 232 -35.32 -5.11 10.98
C PRO A 232 -33.91 -5.68 10.78
N LEU A 233 -32.96 -5.15 11.57
CA LEU A 233 -31.59 -5.67 11.66
C LEU A 233 -31.55 -6.83 12.66
N TYR A 234 -31.03 -7.97 12.22
CA TYR A 234 -30.80 -9.13 13.07
C TYR A 234 -29.32 -9.18 13.46
N THR A 235 -29.01 -9.24 14.75
CA THR A 235 -27.63 -9.23 15.24
C THR A 235 -27.37 -10.48 16.08
N VAL A 236 -26.18 -11.07 15.90
CA VAL A 236 -25.66 -12.13 16.74
C VAL A 236 -24.24 -11.75 17.16
N THR A 237 -23.91 -11.98 18.43
CA THR A 237 -22.58 -11.68 18.97
C THR A 237 -21.97 -12.96 19.51
N GLN A 238 -20.71 -13.20 19.17
CA GLN A 238 -19.94 -14.27 19.80
C GLN A 238 -19.48 -13.82 21.19
N PRO A 239 -19.86 -14.52 22.28
CA PRO A 239 -19.42 -14.16 23.61
C PRO A 239 -17.90 -14.36 23.77
N GLU A 240 -17.25 -13.45 24.48
CA GLU A 240 -15.83 -13.50 24.79
C GLU A 240 -15.48 -14.80 25.54
N GLY A 241 -14.46 -15.54 25.07
CA GLY A 241 -14.06 -16.84 25.63
C GLY A 241 -14.83 -18.06 25.10
N SER A 242 -15.80 -17.86 24.19
CA SER A 242 -16.41 -18.97 23.45
C SER A 242 -15.41 -19.56 22.45
N ALA A 243 -15.44 -20.89 22.25
CA ALA A 243 -14.64 -21.50 21.20
C ALA A 243 -14.97 -20.87 19.83
N PRO A 244 -14.01 -20.79 18.90
CA PRO A 244 -14.29 -20.53 17.48
C PRO A 244 -15.46 -21.42 17.06
N GLY A 245 -16.54 -20.83 16.61
CA GLY A 245 -17.84 -21.50 16.65
C GLY A 245 -18.80 -21.04 15.58
N GLU A 246 -19.80 -21.89 15.33
CA GLU A 246 -20.90 -21.59 14.44
C GLU A 246 -21.94 -20.72 15.16
N LEU A 247 -22.27 -19.57 14.59
CA LEU A 247 -23.38 -18.72 15.01
C LEU A 247 -24.52 -18.90 14.02
N ALA A 248 -25.75 -18.90 14.53
CA ALA A 248 -26.95 -19.03 13.74
C ALA A 248 -27.78 -17.75 13.83
N LEU A 249 -28.06 -17.14 12.67
CA LEU A 249 -29.09 -16.10 12.55
C LEU A 249 -30.30 -16.67 11.81
N LEU A 250 -31.47 -16.54 12.43
CA LEU A 250 -32.74 -17.02 11.89
C LEU A 250 -33.58 -15.82 11.43
N LEU A 251 -33.77 -15.70 10.12
CA LEU A 251 -34.60 -14.65 9.52
C LEU A 251 -35.97 -15.24 9.14
N PRO A 252 -37.07 -14.47 9.32
CA PRO A 252 -38.44 -14.94 9.06
C PRO A 252 -38.70 -15.16 7.56
N VAL A 253 -39.83 -15.81 7.22
CA VAL A 253 -40.08 -16.37 5.88
C VAL A 253 -40.18 -15.37 4.73
N GLN A 254 -40.36 -14.08 5.01
CA GLN A 254 -40.56 -13.03 3.99
C GLN A 254 -39.32 -12.81 3.09
N VAL A 255 -38.29 -13.64 3.22
CA VAL A 255 -37.00 -13.56 2.53
C VAL A 255 -36.82 -14.66 1.46
N LEU A 256 -37.76 -15.60 1.29
CA LEU A 256 -37.70 -16.52 0.14
C LEU A 256 -37.82 -15.73 -1.17
N GLY A 257 -36.78 -15.79 -2.01
CA GLY A 257 -36.63 -14.98 -3.23
C GLY A 257 -35.94 -13.62 -3.03
N SER A 258 -35.51 -13.28 -1.80
CA SER A 258 -34.80 -12.03 -1.49
C SER A 258 -33.37 -12.32 -1.03
N CYS A 259 -32.44 -11.43 -1.37
CA CYS A 259 -31.06 -11.51 -0.91
C CYS A 259 -30.88 -10.90 0.48
N VAL A 260 -29.88 -11.36 1.21
CA VAL A 260 -29.55 -10.91 2.57
C VAL A 260 -28.15 -10.33 2.58
N LEU A 261 -28.00 -9.14 3.16
CA LEU A 261 -26.70 -8.57 3.46
C LEU A 261 -26.23 -9.04 4.83
N VAL A 262 -24.98 -9.47 4.92
CA VAL A 262 -24.33 -9.88 6.17
C VAL A 262 -23.00 -9.16 6.30
N TRP A 263 -22.74 -8.58 7.47
CA TRP A 263 -21.47 -7.90 7.76
C TRP A 263 -21.11 -7.99 9.23
N ARG A 264 -19.84 -7.74 9.52
CA ARG A 264 -19.34 -7.57 10.87
C ARG A 264 -19.69 -6.17 11.40
N SER A 265 -20.38 -6.09 12.53
CA SER A 265 -21.00 -4.85 13.05
C SER A 265 -20.29 -4.24 14.27
N ASP A 266 -19.30 -4.90 14.84
CA ASP A 266 -18.44 -4.37 15.93
C ASP A 266 -17.23 -3.55 15.44
N VAL A 267 -17.12 -3.37 14.12
CA VAL A 267 -16.08 -2.57 13.44
C VAL A 267 -16.71 -1.41 12.64
N HIS A 268 -15.89 -0.43 12.26
CA HIS A 268 -16.32 0.73 11.46
C HIS A 268 -16.27 0.45 9.96
N PHE A 269 -15.28 -0.32 9.53
CA PHE A 269 -15.05 -0.61 8.12
C PHE A 269 -15.21 -2.10 7.88
N ALA A 270 -16.36 -2.51 7.36
CA ALA A 270 -16.65 -3.90 7.03
C ALA A 270 -17.27 -4.04 5.65
N ARG A 271 -16.92 -5.13 4.96
CA ARG A 271 -17.55 -5.48 3.70
C ARG A 271 -18.92 -6.09 3.98
N LYS A 272 -19.95 -5.60 3.30
CA LYS A 272 -21.26 -6.24 3.29
C LYS A 272 -21.27 -7.35 2.23
N GLN A 273 -21.49 -8.59 2.65
CA GLN A 273 -21.61 -9.74 1.76
C GLN A 273 -23.09 -9.97 1.42
N LEU A 274 -23.40 -10.04 0.13
CA LEU A 274 -24.75 -10.34 -0.37
C LEU A 274 -24.91 -11.85 -0.57
N LEU A 275 -25.93 -12.44 0.05
CA LEU A 275 -26.26 -13.86 -0.04
C LEU A 275 -27.67 -14.03 -0.59
N CYS A 276 -27.79 -14.71 -1.73
CA CYS A 276 -29.09 -15.02 -2.35
C CYS A 276 -29.31 -16.55 -2.26
N PRO A 277 -30.38 -17.03 -1.59
CA PRO A 277 -30.63 -18.46 -1.38
C PRO A 277 -30.86 -19.24 -2.68
N ASP A 278 -31.50 -18.59 -3.65
CA ASP A 278 -31.67 -19.08 -5.01
C ASP A 278 -30.54 -18.46 -5.84
N GLY A 279 -29.75 -19.28 -6.51
CA GLY A 279 -28.52 -18.88 -7.22
C GLY A 279 -28.71 -17.98 -8.44
N GLU A 280 -29.52 -16.93 -8.33
CA GLU A 280 -29.50 -15.79 -9.25
C GLU A 280 -28.17 -15.07 -9.04
N ARG A 281 -27.23 -15.47 -9.89
CA ARG A 281 -25.95 -14.81 -10.10
C ARG A 281 -26.28 -13.36 -10.48
N GLY A 282 -26.15 -12.46 -9.52
CA GLY A 282 -26.31 -11.02 -9.72
C GLY A 282 -25.48 -10.58 -10.92
N SER A 283 -26.18 -10.17 -11.97
CA SER A 283 -25.65 -9.59 -13.19
C SER A 283 -25.36 -8.11 -13.00
#